data_AF-A0A9D5UM91-F1
#
_entry.id   AF-A0A9D5UM91-F1
#
_cell.length_a   1.000
_cell.length_b   1.000
_cell.length_c   1.000
_cell.angle_alpha   90.00
_cell.angle_beta   90.00
_cell.angle_gamma   90.00
#
_symmetry.space_group_name_H-M   'P 1'
#
loop_
_entity.id
_entity.type
_entity.pdbx_description
1 polymer ?
#
loop_
_entity_poly.entity_id
_entity_poly.type
_entity_poly.pdbx_seq_one_letter_code
_entity_poly.pdbx_strand_id
1 'polypeptide(L)' 'MNTKLNSVTAEEQLEIIQDGTEEIINKEDLLKKLSKDTPLRVKIGFDPTAPDIHLGHVVQLLKLKD' A
#
# COMPACT_ATOMS: atom_id res chain seq x y z
N MET A 1 -10.75 17.03 -3.31
CA MET A 1 -9.31 17.24 -3.07
C MET A 1 -8.52 16.12 -3.74
N ASN A 2 -8.59 16.03 -5.07
CA ASN A 2 -7.99 14.97 -5.87
C ASN A 2 -7.08 15.62 -6.92
N THR A 3 -5.77 15.67 -6.72
CA THR A 3 -4.89 16.26 -7.77
C THR A 3 -3.41 15.88 -7.73
N LYS A 4 -2.98 14.79 -7.07
CA LYS A 4 -1.53 14.41 -7.10
C LYS A 4 -1.18 12.92 -7.29
N LEU A 5 -2.12 12.04 -7.59
CA LEU A 5 -1.81 10.59 -7.77
C LEU A 5 -1.47 10.19 -9.22
N ASN A 6 -1.63 11.08 -10.21
CA ASN A 6 -1.49 10.74 -11.63
C ASN A 6 -0.12 11.07 -12.23
N SER A 7 0.95 11.21 -11.43
CA SER A 7 2.28 11.57 -11.95
C SER A 7 3.30 10.43 -11.99
N VAL A 8 2.93 9.21 -11.60
CA VAL A 8 3.85 8.08 -11.38
C VAL A 8 3.31 6.87 -12.16
N THR A 9 4.17 6.15 -12.88
CA THR A 9 3.76 4.97 -13.67
C THR A 9 3.38 3.80 -12.76
N ALA A 10 2.68 2.79 -13.31
CA ALA A 10 2.30 1.60 -12.54
C ALA A 10 3.54 0.84 -12.03
N GLU A 11 4.63 0.87 -12.79
CA GLU A 11 5.92 0.29 -12.42
C GLU A 11 6.59 1.05 -11.27
N GLU A 12 6.60 2.38 -11.32
CA GLU A 12 7.15 3.23 -10.25
C GLU A 12 6.32 3.11 -8.97
N GLN A 13 4.98 3.06 -9.07
CA GLN A 13 4.10 2.78 -7.94
C GLN A 13 4.43 1.43 -7.30
N LEU A 14 4.68 0.42 -8.12
CA LEU A 14 5.04 -0.91 -7.63
C LEU A 14 6.40 -0.90 -6.91
N GLU A 15 7.37 -0.11 -7.40
CA GLU A 15 8.67 0.06 -6.75
C GLU A 15 8.55 0.72 -5.37
N ILE A 16 7.74 1.77 -5.25
CA ILE A 16 7.44 2.43 -3.97
C ILE A 16 6.79 1.46 -2.97
N ILE A 17 5.82 0.66 -3.43
CA ILE A 17 5.15 -0.34 -2.58
C ILE A 17 6.14 -1.43 -2.16
N GLN A 18 7.06 -1.82 -3.04
CA GLN A 18 8.04 -2.86 -2.76
C GLN A 18 9.11 -2.41 -1.74
N ASP A 19 9.44 -1.13 -1.68
CA ASP A 19 10.42 -0.62 -0.73
C ASP A 19 9.97 -0.85 0.73
N GLY A 20 10.82 -1.51 1.51
CA GLY A 20 10.54 -1.89 2.90
C GLY A 20 9.46 -2.98 3.08
N THR A 21 8.94 -3.58 2.01
CA THR A 21 8.00 -4.71 2.08
C THR A 21 8.77 -6.04 2.08
N GLU A 22 8.46 -6.91 3.03
CA GLU A 22 9.08 -8.24 3.15
C GLU A 22 8.74 -9.15 1.97
N GLU A 23 7.46 -9.24 1.61
CA GLU A 23 6.97 -10.09 0.51
C GLU A 23 5.75 -9.48 -0.17
N ILE A 24 5.66 -9.65 -1.50
CA ILE A 24 4.47 -9.35 -2.29
C ILE A 24 4.02 -10.64 -2.98
N ILE A 25 2.88 -11.19 -2.54
CA ILE A 25 2.27 -12.35 -3.17
C ILE A 25 1.71 -11.94 -4.53
N ASN A 26 2.15 -12.62 -5.59
CA ASN A 26 1.74 -12.39 -6.99
C ASN A 26 1.94 -10.93 -7.45
N LYS A 27 3.20 -10.50 -7.52
CA LYS A 27 3.62 -9.15 -7.98
C LYS A 27 2.99 -8.75 -9.32
N GLU A 28 2.84 -9.69 -10.25
CA GLU A 28 2.22 -9.45 -11.57
C GLU A 28 0.75 -9.05 -11.48
N ASP A 29 0.00 -9.63 -10.54
CA ASP A 29 -1.41 -9.29 -10.35
C ASP A 29 -1.59 -7.95 -9.66
N LEU A 30 -0.66 -7.57 -8.78
CA LEU A 30 -0.60 -6.23 -8.23
C LEU A 30 -0.32 -5.21 -9.33
N LEU A 31 0.66 -5.46 -10.21
CA LEU A 31 0.95 -4.58 -11.35
C LEU A 31 -0.28 -4.41 -12.25
N LYS A 32 -0.95 -5.51 -12.63
CA LYS A 32 -2.20 -5.46 -13.41
C LYS A 32 -3.31 -4.65 -12.74
N LYS A 33 -3.35 -4.61 -11.40
CA LYS A 33 -4.31 -3.79 -10.64
C LYS A 33 -3.90 -2.32 -10.62
N LEU A 34 -2.60 -2.01 -10.48
CA LEU A 34 -2.05 -0.66 -10.51
C LEU A 34 -2.16 -0.01 -11.89
N SER A 35 -2.05 -0.78 -12.96
CA SER A 35 -2.26 -0.28 -14.33
C SER A 35 -3.71 0.12 -14.63
N LYS A 36 -4.66 -0.17 -13.73
CA LYS A 36 -6.04 0.30 -13.87
C LYS A 36 -6.13 1.72 -13.32
N ASP A 37 -6.76 2.63 -14.07
CA ASP A 37 -7.01 4.02 -13.65
C ASP A 37 -8.14 4.13 -12.60
N THR A 38 -8.16 3.19 -11.65
CA THR A 38 -9.16 3.10 -10.59
C THR A 38 -8.47 2.98 -9.23
N PRO A 39 -8.84 3.80 -8.24
CA PRO A 39 -8.29 3.69 -6.89
C PRO A 39 -8.50 2.28 -6.31
N LEU A 40 -7.41 1.65 -5.86
CA LEU A 40 -7.46 0.34 -5.23
C LEU A 40 -7.93 0.45 -3.78
N ARG A 41 -8.74 -0.51 -3.33
CA ARG A 41 -9.09 -0.63 -1.91
C ARG A 41 -8.03 -1.44 -1.19
N VAL A 42 -7.27 -0.78 -0.31
CA VAL A 42 -6.26 -1.42 0.54
C VAL A 42 -6.88 -1.70 1.91
N LYS A 43 -6.71 -2.93 2.41
CA LYS A 43 -7.29 -3.38 3.67
C LYS A 43 -6.18 -3.76 4.64
N ILE A 44 -6.29 -3.24 5.87
CA ILE A 44 -5.51 -3.66 7.03
C ILE A 44 -6.48 -4.10 8.13
N GLY A 45 -6.12 -5.14 8.88
CA GLY A 45 -6.90 -5.62 10.02
C GLY A 45 -6.18 -5.31 11.33
N PHE A 46 -6.90 -4.77 12.30
CA PHE A 46 -6.43 -4.62 13.68
C PHE A 46 -7.31 -5.46 14.59
N ASP A 47 -6.69 -6.24 15.47
CA ASP A 47 -7.39 -7.00 16.51
C ASP A 47 -7.68 -6.09 17.71
N PRO A 48 -8.95 -5.89 18.12
CA PRO A 48 -9.31 -4.95 19.19
C PRO A 48 -9.01 -5.47 20.61
N THR A 49 -8.33 -6.61 20.76
CA THR A 49 -7.97 -7.17 22.07
C THR A 49 -7.04 -6.25 22.87
N ALA A 50 -6.16 -5.51 22.19
CA ALA A 50 -5.28 -4.53 22.82
C ALA A 50 -5.87 -3.11 22.71
N PRO A 51 -5.74 -2.27 23.76
CA PRO A 51 -6.29 -0.92 23.75
C PRO A 51 -5.52 0.04 22.84
N ASP A 52 -4.23 -0.21 22.62
CA ASP A 52 -3.30 0.75 22.00
C ASP A 52 -2.57 0.18 20.77
N ILE A 53 -2.34 1.05 19.79
CA ILE A 53 -1.46 0.79 18.65
C ILE A 53 -0.04 1.23 19.03
N HIS A 54 0.85 0.26 19.23
CA HIS A 54 2.26 0.55 19.51
C HIS A 54 3.09 0.77 18.23
N LEU A 55 4.37 1.14 18.40
CA LEU A 55 5.31 1.48 17.32
C LEU A 55 5.54 0.36 16.29
N GLY A 56 5.21 -0.89 16.62
CA GLY A 56 5.35 -2.03 15.71
C GLY A 56 4.40 -1.94 14.51
N HIS A 57 3.31 -1.19 14.62
CA HIS A 57 2.36 -0.98 13.53
C HIS A 57 2.74 0.20 12.62
N VAL A 58 3.73 1.00 13.00
CA VAL A 58 4.08 2.23 12.27
C VAL A 58 4.49 1.94 10.83
N VAL A 59 5.26 0.86 10.60
CA VAL A 59 5.67 0.46 9.24
C VAL A 59 4.45 0.16 8.36
N GLN A 60 3.47 -0.56 8.91
CA GLN A 60 2.24 -0.89 8.20
C GLN A 60 1.41 0.37 7.89
N LEU A 61 1.32 1.30 8.84
CA LEU A 61 0.60 2.57 8.67
C LEU A 61 1.29 3.50 7.67
N LEU A 62 2.62 3.54 7.66
CA LEU A 62 3.40 4.30 6.67
C LEU A 62 3.18 3.73 5.26
N LYS A 63 3.16 2.40 5.12
CA LYS A 63 2.90 1.76 3.82
C LYS A 63 1.49 2.03 3.28
N LEU A 64 0.51 2.34 4.12
CA LEU A 64 -0.83 2.77 3.70
C LEU A 64 -0.90 4.22 3.24
N LYS A 65 0.12 5.02 3.58
CA LYS A 65 0.24 6.43 3.19
C LYS A 65 0.98 6.60 1.86
N ASP A 66 1.97 5.75 1.60
CA ASP A 66 2.73 5.69 0.35
C ASP A 66 1.81 5.60 -0.87
#